data_AF-A0A553FM63-F1
#
_entry.id   AF-A0A553FM63-F1
#
_cell.length_a   1.000
_cell.length_b   1.000
_cell.length_c   1.000
_cell.angle_alpha   90.00
_cell.angle_beta   90.00
_cell.angle_gamma   90.00
#
_symmetry.space_group_name_H-M   'P 1'
#
loop_
_entity.id
_entity.type
_entity.pdbx_description
1 polymer ?
#
loop_
_entity_poly.entity_id
_entity_poly.type
_entity_poly.pdbx_seq_one_letter_code
_entity_poly.pdbx_strand_id
1 'polypeptide(L)'
;MLGGHPQEIINTQGVDGADIVVALFGSRLGSPTPDAVSGTVEEIERAVNSGKPVHLFFSRAPLPHDVDTAQLEGLRNFKNEIKERGLLGEFDDIRQLENQVWAAVEHDLVKIDLSVVGVRHEPLGVRFRVESKSERHEKEIDKRGKIKYETKHWFEVTNTGDLAAEAVTFEGQAASGLMRLLVDDQPITLEPGVIWKVPVSYSMGTAGTKLTVHWVEDNEKQSKTFDVQ
;
A
#
# COMPACT_ATOMS: atom_id res chain seq x y z
N MET A 1 19.77 35.76 4.64
CA MET A 1 18.35 35.38 4.67
C MET A 1 18.03 34.72 3.36
N LEU A 2 17.55 33.48 3.38
CA LEU A 2 16.83 32.72 2.33
C LEU A 2 16.95 31.24 2.71
N GLY A 3 15.86 30.63 3.17
CA GLY A 3 15.84 29.22 3.60
C GLY A 3 14.52 28.73 4.21
N GLY A 4 13.61 29.63 4.63
CA GLY A 4 12.40 29.25 5.36
C GLY A 4 11.22 28.75 4.51
N HIS A 5 11.14 29.10 3.24
CA HIS A 5 9.89 28.93 2.47
C HIS A 5 9.61 27.58 1.75
N PRO A 6 10.57 26.66 1.53
CA PRO A 6 10.23 25.37 0.89
C PRO A 6 9.60 24.35 1.85
N GLN A 7 9.98 24.36 3.14
CA GLN A 7 9.49 23.38 4.12
C GLN A 7 8.08 23.72 4.64
N GLU A 8 7.76 25.01 4.79
CA GLU A 8 6.40 25.43 5.19
C GLU A 8 5.34 25.08 4.14
N ILE A 9 5.65 25.20 2.85
CA ILE A 9 4.70 24.89 1.76
C ILE A 9 4.44 23.39 1.65
N ILE A 10 5.41 22.53 1.99
CA ILE A 10 5.25 21.07 2.01
C ILE A 10 4.51 20.63 3.28
N ASN A 11 4.81 21.21 4.44
CA ASN A 11 4.14 20.86 5.71
C ASN A 11 2.68 21.31 5.77
N THR A 12 2.32 22.45 5.15
CA THR A 12 0.95 22.96 5.20
C THR A 12 -0.02 22.11 4.36
N GLN A 13 0.47 21.34 3.38
CA GLN A 13 -0.41 20.56 2.50
C GLN A 13 -0.84 19.20 3.08
N GLY A 14 -0.08 18.62 4.01
CA GLY A 14 -0.36 17.26 4.51
C GLY A 14 -1.55 17.18 5.47
N VAL A 15 -1.53 17.99 6.52
CA VAL A 15 -2.56 17.95 7.58
C VAL A 15 -3.87 18.58 7.11
N ASP A 16 -3.81 19.66 6.33
CA ASP A 16 -5.01 20.39 5.90
C ASP A 16 -5.85 19.58 4.90
N GLY A 17 -5.23 18.74 4.08
CA GLY A 17 -5.92 17.84 3.14
C GLY A 17 -6.33 16.47 3.70
N ALA A 18 -5.93 16.12 4.93
CA ALA A 18 -6.22 14.81 5.51
C ALA A 18 -7.65 14.72 6.09
N ASP A 19 -8.29 13.56 5.96
CA ASP A 19 -9.57 13.26 6.61
C ASP A 19 -9.39 12.69 8.03
N ILE A 20 -8.31 11.92 8.24
CA ILE A 20 -7.91 11.32 9.53
C ILE A 20 -6.41 11.55 9.70
N VAL A 21 -5.98 11.93 10.91
CA VAL A 21 -4.56 12.08 11.24
C VAL A 21 -4.13 10.96 12.18
N VAL A 22 -3.06 10.24 11.80
CA VAL A 22 -2.44 9.21 12.64
C VAL A 22 -1.00 9.63 12.93
N ALA A 23 -0.65 9.78 14.19
CA ALA A 23 0.70 10.10 14.63
C ALA A 23 1.33 8.94 15.39
N LEU A 24 2.57 8.60 15.04
CA LEU A 24 3.34 7.51 15.62
C LEU A 24 4.54 8.06 16.37
N PHE A 25 4.63 7.73 17.65
CA PHE A 25 5.70 8.20 18.52
C PHE A 25 6.59 7.05 18.97
N GLY A 26 7.87 7.14 18.64
CA GLY A 26 8.92 6.30 19.21
C GLY A 26 9.45 6.91 20.50
N SER A 27 10.66 7.48 20.43
CA SER A 27 11.36 8.10 21.56
C SER A 27 11.49 9.62 21.47
N ARG A 28 10.92 10.23 20.44
CA ARG A 28 11.04 11.66 20.14
C ARG A 28 9.67 12.26 19.87
N LEU A 29 9.47 13.50 20.30
CA LEU A 29 8.26 14.27 20.04
C LEU A 29 8.34 15.01 18.70
N GLY A 30 9.57 15.36 18.28
CA GLY A 30 9.86 16.10 17.06
C GLY A 30 10.79 17.28 17.34
N SER A 31 11.21 17.97 16.28
CA SER A 31 12.05 19.17 16.43
C SER A 31 11.24 20.34 17.00
N PRO A 32 11.82 21.17 17.88
CA PRO A 32 11.18 22.40 18.35
C PRO A 32 10.90 23.36 17.18
N THR A 33 9.76 24.04 17.21
CA THR A 33 9.48 25.18 16.34
C THR A 33 9.57 26.47 17.14
N PRO A 34 9.66 27.66 16.50
CA PRO A 34 9.74 28.94 17.21
C PRO A 34 8.56 29.19 18.17
N ASP A 35 7.39 28.65 17.85
CA ASP A 35 6.12 28.98 18.51
C ASP A 35 5.50 27.81 19.30
N ALA A 36 6.06 26.59 19.24
CA ALA A 36 5.52 25.41 19.93
C ALA A 36 6.60 24.43 20.44
N VAL A 37 6.21 23.57 21.39
CA VAL A 37 7.06 22.51 21.97
C VAL A 37 7.64 21.58 20.89
N SER A 38 6.88 21.34 19.81
CA SER A 38 7.36 20.70 18.58
C SER A 38 6.42 21.00 17.43
N GLY A 39 6.94 21.03 16.19
CA GLY A 39 6.11 21.16 14.98
C GLY A 39 5.08 20.05 14.84
N THR A 40 5.39 18.83 15.30
CA THR A 40 4.43 17.71 15.29
C THR A 40 3.26 17.94 16.24
N VAL A 41 3.49 18.62 17.37
CA VAL A 41 2.42 18.98 18.30
C VAL A 41 1.51 20.04 17.68
N GLU A 42 2.10 21.02 16.99
CA GLU A 42 1.33 22.05 16.28
C GLU A 42 0.42 21.46 15.20
N GLU A 43 0.93 20.50 14.42
CA GLU A 43 0.17 19.77 13.41
C GLU A 43 -1.00 18.98 14.01
N ILE A 44 -0.77 18.31 15.16
CA ILE A 44 -1.80 17.58 15.90
C ILE A 44 -2.88 18.52 16.43
N GLU A 45 -2.49 19.60 17.10
CA GLU A 45 -3.45 20.57 17.66
C GLU A 45 -4.24 21.26 16.56
N ARG A 46 -3.63 21.56 15.41
CA ARG A 46 -4.33 22.09 14.24
C ARG A 46 -5.41 21.11 13.75
N ALA A 47 -5.08 19.83 13.59
CA ALA A 47 -6.02 18.81 13.16
C ALA A 47 -7.19 18.65 14.14
N VAL A 48 -6.91 18.61 15.44
CA VAL A 48 -7.93 18.56 16.50
C VAL A 48 -8.85 19.79 16.44
N ASN A 49 -8.28 21.00 16.31
CA ASN A 49 -9.05 22.24 16.23
C ASN A 49 -9.88 22.35 14.95
N SER A 50 -9.47 21.70 13.86
CA SER A 50 -10.26 21.55 12.63
C SER A 50 -11.35 20.47 12.73
N GLY A 51 -11.50 19.80 13.89
CA GLY A 51 -12.50 18.76 14.10
C GLY A 51 -12.18 17.42 13.42
N LYS A 52 -10.93 17.24 12.97
CA LYS A 52 -10.50 16.00 12.31
C LYS A 52 -10.25 14.91 13.37
N PRO A 53 -10.61 13.65 13.11
CA PRO A 53 -10.17 12.54 13.95
C PRO A 53 -8.64 12.46 14.01
N VAL A 54 -8.09 12.38 15.23
CA VAL A 54 -6.66 12.27 15.47
C VAL A 54 -6.38 11.09 16.38
N HIS A 55 -5.50 10.18 15.93
CA HIS A 55 -5.08 9.01 16.70
C HIS A 55 -3.58 9.04 16.97
N LEU A 56 -3.21 8.98 18.24
CA LEU A 56 -1.81 9.00 18.67
C LEU A 56 -1.39 7.63 19.20
N PHE A 57 -0.33 7.07 18.64
CA PHE A 57 0.20 5.78 19.03
C PHE A 57 1.60 5.90 19.58
N PHE A 58 1.81 5.45 20.81
CA PHE A 58 3.11 5.51 21.49
C PHE A 58 3.75 4.12 21.56
N SER A 59 4.95 4.00 21.02
CA SER A 59 5.73 2.78 21.11
C SER A 59 6.15 2.51 22.55
N ARG A 60 6.06 1.25 22.95
CA ARG A 60 6.62 0.70 24.18
C ARG A 60 7.81 -0.22 23.93
N ALA A 61 8.27 -0.28 22.68
CA ALA A 61 9.44 -1.06 22.32
C ALA A 61 10.66 -0.60 23.14
N PRO A 62 11.61 -1.50 23.43
CA PRO A 62 12.84 -1.14 24.13
C PRO A 62 13.56 0.03 23.45
N LEU A 63 13.98 1.00 24.26
CA LEU A 63 14.70 2.17 23.79
C LEU A 63 16.20 1.86 23.63
N PRO A 64 16.88 2.47 22.64
CA PRO A 64 18.32 2.35 22.51
C PRO A 64 19.02 3.06 23.68
N HIS A 65 20.25 2.65 24.00
CA HIS A 65 21.00 3.17 25.14
C HIS A 65 21.36 4.67 24.97
N ASP A 66 21.55 5.13 23.74
CA ASP A 66 21.90 6.50 23.38
C ASP A 66 20.66 7.38 23.10
N VAL A 67 19.51 7.01 23.67
CA VAL A 67 18.28 7.81 23.53
C VAL A 67 18.47 9.22 24.06
N ASP A 68 17.96 10.20 23.30
CA ASP A 68 17.88 11.59 23.74
C ASP A 68 16.84 11.71 24.85
N THR A 69 17.31 11.86 26.08
CA THR A 69 16.46 11.89 27.27
C THR A 69 15.59 13.15 27.35
N ALA A 70 16.04 14.27 26.80
CA ALA A 70 15.26 15.52 26.79
C ALA A 70 14.07 15.41 25.83
N GLN A 71 14.30 14.83 24.65
CA GLN A 71 13.23 14.51 23.69
C GLN A 71 12.25 13.47 24.26
N LEU A 72 12.76 12.45 24.95
CA LEU A 72 11.93 11.43 25.58
C LEU A 72 11.07 12.00 26.72
N GLU A 73 11.63 12.92 27.51
CA GLU A 73 10.90 13.61 28.57
C GLU A 73 9.80 14.52 28.01
N GLY A 74 10.11 15.27 26.95
CA GLY A 74 9.11 16.05 26.20
C GLY A 74 7.96 15.17 25.69
N LEU A 75 8.27 14.00 25.12
CA LEU A 75 7.28 13.04 24.66
C LEU A 75 6.40 12.50 25.81
N ARG A 76 6.99 12.21 26.97
CA ARG A 76 6.25 11.74 28.16
C ARG A 76 5.30 12.81 28.69
N ASN A 77 5.74 14.06 28.72
CA ASN A 77 4.90 15.18 29.16
C ASN A 77 3.71 15.37 28.21
N PHE A 78 3.96 15.38 26.91
CA PHE A 78 2.92 15.46 25.89
C PHE A 78 1.91 14.29 25.99
N LYS A 79 2.42 13.07 26.14
CA LYS A 79 1.57 11.88 26.35
C LYS A 79 0.66 12.03 27.56
N ASN A 80 1.17 12.56 28.67
CA ASN A 80 0.38 12.77 29.89
C ASN A 80 -0.69 13.85 29.68
N GLU A 81 -0.38 14.94 28.97
CA GLU A 81 -1.33 15.99 28.64
C GLU A 81 -2.50 15.47 27.80
N ILE A 82 -2.22 14.65 26.78
CA ILE A 82 -3.27 14.12 25.89
C ILE A 82 -4.00 12.93 26.51
N LYS A 83 -3.41 12.26 27.51
CA LYS A 83 -4.05 11.14 28.20
C LYS A 83 -5.41 11.51 28.79
N GLU A 84 -5.56 12.75 29.24
CA GLU A 84 -6.82 13.27 29.78
C GLU A 84 -7.90 13.47 28.69
N ARG A 85 -7.49 13.58 27.41
CA ARG A 85 -8.37 13.81 26.26
C ARG A 85 -8.84 12.51 25.57
N GLY A 86 -8.30 11.34 25.97
CA GLY A 86 -8.79 10.02 25.54
C GLY A 86 -8.36 9.55 24.13
N LEU A 87 -7.42 10.23 23.48
CA LEU A 87 -6.98 9.98 22.09
C LEU A 87 -5.63 9.24 22.03
N LEU A 88 -5.51 8.08 22.68
CA LEU A 88 -4.21 7.38 22.78
C LEU A 88 -4.30 5.85 22.60
N GLY A 89 -3.31 5.32 21.89
CA GLY A 89 -2.97 3.90 21.83
C GLY A 89 -1.50 3.67 22.19
N GLU A 90 -1.19 2.46 22.64
CA GLU A 90 0.17 2.02 22.94
C GLU A 90 0.44 0.70 22.24
N PHE A 91 1.63 0.52 21.66
CA PHE A 91 1.99 -0.71 20.96
C PHE A 91 3.40 -1.20 21.32
N ASP A 92 3.56 -2.51 21.40
CA ASP A 92 4.84 -3.18 21.64
C ASP A 92 5.50 -3.64 20.34
N ASP A 93 4.69 -4.01 19.33
CA ASP A 93 5.15 -4.54 18.05
C ASP A 93 4.31 -4.05 16.85
N ILE A 94 4.79 -4.34 15.64
CA ILE A 94 4.17 -3.91 14.37
C ILE A 94 2.75 -4.48 14.23
N ARG A 95 2.51 -5.72 14.62
CA ARG A 95 1.19 -6.36 14.47
C ARG A 95 0.16 -5.68 15.37
N GLN A 96 0.57 -5.35 16.60
CA GLN A 96 -0.28 -4.61 17.53
C GLN A 96 -0.56 -3.19 17.01
N LEU A 97 0.42 -2.55 16.37
CA LEU A 97 0.22 -1.27 15.72
C LEU A 97 -0.77 -1.37 14.55
N GLU A 98 -0.59 -2.34 13.65
CA GLU A 98 -1.47 -2.59 12.50
C GLU A 98 -2.93 -2.76 12.95
N ASN A 99 -3.16 -3.60 13.96
CA ASN A 99 -4.50 -3.84 14.51
C ASN A 99 -5.13 -2.56 15.08
N GLN A 100 -4.35 -1.74 15.79
CA GLN A 100 -4.84 -0.51 16.40
C GLN A 100 -5.14 0.58 15.37
N VAL A 101 -4.28 0.74 14.36
CA VAL A 101 -4.50 1.68 13.26
C VAL A 101 -5.74 1.27 12.47
N TRP A 102 -5.91 -0.02 12.17
CA TRP A 102 -7.11 -0.51 11.50
C TRP A 102 -8.39 -0.23 12.29
N ALA A 103 -8.40 -0.54 13.58
CA ALA A 103 -9.56 -0.29 14.44
C ALA A 103 -9.91 1.20 14.55
N ALA A 104 -8.90 2.07 14.60
CA ALA A 104 -9.06 3.52 14.65
C ALA A 104 -9.70 4.06 13.36
N VAL A 105 -9.20 3.63 12.20
CA VAL A 105 -9.75 4.04 10.90
C VAL A 105 -11.17 3.51 10.73
N GLU A 106 -11.45 2.25 11.07
CA GLU A 106 -12.78 1.66 10.96
C GLU A 106 -13.81 2.41 11.83
N HIS A 107 -13.44 2.78 13.05
CA HIS A 107 -14.29 3.56 13.95
C HIS A 107 -14.62 4.95 13.40
N ASP A 108 -13.66 5.60 12.76
CA ASP A 108 -13.87 6.91 12.15
C ASP A 108 -14.71 6.82 10.89
N LEU A 109 -14.52 5.78 10.06
CA LEU A 109 -15.34 5.55 8.86
C LEU A 109 -16.82 5.38 9.20
N VAL A 110 -17.17 4.83 10.36
CA VAL A 110 -18.56 4.72 10.83
C VAL A 110 -19.15 6.07 11.23
N LYS A 111 -18.31 7.02 11.66
CA LYS A 111 -18.72 8.36 12.13
C LYS A 111 -18.68 9.42 11.04
N ILE A 112 -17.80 9.26 10.07
CA ILE A 112 -17.83 10.00 8.82
C ILE A 112 -19.11 9.55 8.13
N ASP A 113 -20.06 10.46 8.01
CA ASP A 113 -21.32 10.19 7.34
C ASP A 113 -21.06 9.95 5.85
N LEU A 114 -20.70 8.71 5.52
CA LEU A 114 -20.49 8.21 4.15
C LEU A 114 -21.78 8.30 3.32
N SER A 115 -22.92 8.66 3.93
CA SER A 115 -24.16 8.95 3.22
C SER A 115 -24.27 10.39 2.71
N VAL A 116 -23.49 11.33 3.29
CA VAL A 116 -23.50 12.76 2.91
C VAL A 116 -22.28 13.14 2.06
N VAL A 117 -21.14 12.48 2.28
CA VAL A 117 -20.04 12.52 1.32
C VAL A 117 -20.32 11.43 0.29
N GLY A 118 -21.15 11.76 -0.69
CA GLY A 118 -21.03 11.12 -1.99
C GLY A 118 -19.60 11.36 -2.45
N VAL A 119 -18.69 10.44 -2.10
CA VAL A 119 -17.40 10.37 -2.74
C VAL A 119 -17.77 10.11 -4.18
N ARG A 120 -17.69 11.15 -5.01
CA ARG A 120 -17.41 10.97 -6.41
C ARG A 120 -15.99 10.41 -6.47
N HIS A 121 -15.80 9.18 -6.01
CA HIS A 121 -14.86 8.31 -6.67
C HIS A 121 -15.47 8.25 -8.05
N GLU A 122 -14.86 8.95 -9.01
CA GLU A 122 -15.02 8.48 -10.38
C GLU A 122 -14.74 6.98 -10.30
N PRO A 123 -15.72 6.13 -10.68
CA PRO A 123 -15.55 4.69 -10.56
C PRO A 123 -14.18 4.37 -11.16
N LEU A 124 -13.34 3.71 -10.37
CA LEU A 124 -12.01 3.33 -10.85
C LEU A 124 -12.14 2.43 -12.09
N GLY A 125 -13.31 1.81 -12.25
CA GLY A 125 -13.67 0.91 -13.32
C GLY A 125 -12.91 -0.39 -13.16
N VAL A 126 -12.73 -1.10 -14.26
CA VAL A 126 -11.81 -2.23 -14.32
C VAL A 126 -10.38 -1.72 -14.50
N ARG A 127 -9.47 -2.11 -13.59
CA ARG A 127 -8.03 -1.83 -13.72
C ARG A 127 -7.22 -3.06 -13.40
N PHE A 128 -6.23 -3.35 -14.22
CA PHE A 128 -5.32 -4.45 -13.96
C PHE A 128 -3.92 -3.98 -13.55
N ARG A 129 -3.33 -4.71 -12.60
CA ARG A 129 -1.90 -4.74 -12.32
C ARG A 129 -1.37 -6.14 -12.64
N VAL A 130 -0.19 -6.20 -13.26
CA VAL A 130 0.46 -7.46 -13.65
C VAL A 130 1.86 -7.50 -13.07
N GLU A 131 2.19 -8.60 -12.41
CA GLU A 131 3.54 -8.86 -11.89
C GLU A 131 4.11 -10.16 -12.46
N SER A 132 5.37 -10.13 -12.90
CA SER A 132 6.08 -11.32 -13.36
C SER A 132 6.69 -12.06 -12.16
N LYS A 133 6.41 -13.36 -12.06
CA LYS A 133 6.92 -14.23 -11.00
C LYS A 133 7.64 -15.43 -11.61
N SER A 134 8.60 -15.95 -10.86
CA SER A 134 9.27 -17.21 -11.20
C SER A 134 9.65 -17.97 -9.95
N GLU A 135 9.71 -19.28 -10.07
CA GLU A 135 10.10 -20.17 -8.99
C GLU A 135 10.93 -21.32 -9.54
N ARG A 136 12.05 -21.60 -8.89
CA ARG A 136 12.98 -22.65 -9.28
C ARG A 136 12.94 -23.79 -8.28
N HIS A 137 12.57 -24.98 -8.73
CA HIS A 137 12.49 -26.19 -7.91
C HIS A 137 13.42 -27.29 -8.42
N GLU A 138 13.79 -28.20 -7.52
CA GLU A 138 14.54 -29.41 -7.85
C GLU A 138 13.59 -30.45 -8.44
N LYS A 139 13.82 -30.84 -9.71
CA LYS A 139 12.92 -31.71 -10.44
C LYS A 139 13.30 -33.19 -10.28
N GLU A 140 14.58 -33.50 -10.46
CA GLU A 140 15.06 -34.87 -10.50
C GLU A 140 16.57 -34.93 -10.29
N ILE A 141 17.08 -35.99 -9.68
CA ILE A 141 18.51 -36.31 -9.68
C ILE A 141 18.73 -37.32 -10.81
N ASP A 142 19.56 -36.99 -11.79
CA ASP A 142 19.85 -37.92 -12.88
C ASP A 142 20.58 -39.18 -12.37
N LYS A 143 20.68 -40.23 -13.22
CA LYS A 143 21.38 -41.48 -12.88
C LYS A 143 22.87 -41.30 -12.54
N ARG A 144 23.42 -40.09 -12.66
CA ARG A 144 24.81 -39.70 -12.35
C ARG A 144 24.90 -38.76 -11.14
N GLY A 145 23.80 -38.54 -10.40
CA GLY A 145 23.77 -37.71 -9.21
C GLY A 145 23.62 -36.21 -9.46
N LYS A 146 23.39 -35.78 -10.71
CA LYS A 146 23.24 -34.35 -11.02
C LYS A 146 21.79 -33.91 -10.82
N ILE A 147 21.59 -32.92 -9.96
CA ILE A 147 20.28 -32.28 -9.74
C ILE A 147 19.89 -31.52 -11.01
N LYS A 148 18.75 -31.87 -11.59
CA LYS A 148 18.05 -31.10 -12.62
C LYS A 148 17.11 -30.13 -11.92
N TYR A 149 17.23 -28.86 -12.28
CA TYR A 149 16.33 -27.81 -11.84
C TYR A 149 15.29 -27.52 -12.92
N GLU A 150 14.10 -27.14 -12.49
CA GLU A 150 13.05 -26.59 -13.34
C GLU A 150 12.65 -25.23 -12.82
N THR A 151 12.58 -24.25 -13.71
CA THR A 151 12.07 -22.92 -13.40
C THR A 151 10.68 -22.80 -14.00
N LYS A 152 9.70 -22.47 -13.17
CA LYS A 152 8.35 -22.12 -13.56
C LYS A 152 8.21 -20.60 -13.60
N HIS A 153 7.48 -20.09 -14.57
CA HIS A 153 7.17 -18.67 -14.72
C HIS A 153 5.65 -18.49 -14.75
N TRP A 154 5.16 -17.41 -14.16
CA TRP A 154 3.75 -17.02 -14.25
C TRP A 154 3.61 -15.51 -14.08
N PHE A 155 2.49 -14.96 -14.56
CA PHE A 155 2.06 -13.61 -14.22
C PHE A 155 0.99 -13.66 -13.14
N GLU A 156 1.06 -12.74 -12.19
CA GLU A 156 -0.02 -12.46 -11.24
C GLU A 156 -0.78 -11.24 -11.75
N VAL A 157 -1.99 -11.49 -12.24
CA VAL A 157 -2.91 -10.45 -12.73
C VAL A 157 -3.90 -10.14 -11.64
N THR A 158 -3.91 -8.90 -11.16
CA THR A 158 -4.81 -8.44 -10.09
C THR A 158 -5.78 -7.42 -10.66
N ASN A 159 -7.08 -7.57 -10.41
CA ASN A 159 -8.03 -6.48 -10.59
C ASN A 159 -7.86 -5.49 -9.41
N THR A 160 -7.31 -4.32 -9.68
CA THR A 160 -7.12 -3.23 -8.69
C THR A 160 -8.18 -2.14 -8.81
N GLY A 161 -9.21 -2.38 -9.64
CA GLY A 161 -10.36 -1.51 -9.80
C GLY A 161 -11.43 -1.75 -8.73
N ASP A 162 -12.58 -1.12 -8.93
CA ASP A 162 -13.76 -1.24 -8.07
C ASP A 162 -14.95 -1.95 -8.74
N LEU A 163 -14.83 -2.28 -10.03
CA LEU A 163 -15.80 -3.09 -10.77
C LEU A 163 -15.22 -4.48 -11.08
N ALA A 164 -16.10 -5.48 -11.13
CA ALA A 164 -15.76 -6.81 -11.63
C ALA A 164 -15.41 -6.75 -13.12
N ALA A 165 -14.33 -7.42 -13.51
CA ALA A 165 -13.96 -7.54 -14.90
C ALA A 165 -14.60 -8.80 -15.50
N GLU A 166 -15.49 -8.62 -16.47
CA GLU A 166 -16.17 -9.75 -17.12
C GLU A 166 -15.42 -10.24 -18.36
N ALA A 167 -15.61 -11.52 -18.69
CA ALA A 167 -15.08 -12.16 -19.90
C ALA A 167 -13.56 -11.92 -20.12
N VAL A 168 -12.78 -11.96 -19.04
CA VAL A 168 -11.35 -11.70 -19.07
C VAL A 168 -10.62 -12.81 -19.80
N THR A 169 -9.77 -12.45 -20.76
CA THR A 169 -8.86 -13.36 -21.47
C THR A 169 -7.47 -12.76 -21.61
N PHE A 170 -6.48 -13.60 -21.93
CA PHE A 170 -5.06 -13.24 -21.91
C PHE A 170 -4.38 -13.58 -23.23
N GLU A 171 -3.52 -12.68 -23.71
CA GLU A 171 -2.73 -12.87 -24.93
C GLU A 171 -1.27 -12.53 -24.66
N GLY A 172 -0.36 -13.43 -25.04
CA GLY A 172 1.08 -13.25 -24.87
C GLY A 172 1.78 -12.91 -26.19
N GLN A 173 2.67 -11.92 -26.15
CA GLN A 173 3.46 -11.50 -27.32
C GLN A 173 4.94 -11.36 -26.93
N ALA A 174 5.84 -11.61 -27.88
CA ALA A 174 7.27 -11.41 -27.71
C ALA A 174 7.88 -10.78 -28.96
N ALA A 175 8.84 -9.88 -28.80
CA ALA A 175 9.54 -9.24 -29.91
C ALA A 175 10.56 -10.19 -30.58
N SER A 176 11.16 -11.08 -29.80
CA SER A 176 12.00 -12.18 -30.27
C SER A 176 11.73 -13.44 -29.46
N GLY A 177 11.95 -14.61 -30.05
CA GLY A 177 11.64 -15.89 -29.42
C GLY A 177 10.13 -16.17 -29.37
N LEU A 178 9.73 -17.12 -28.52
CA LEU A 178 8.35 -17.54 -28.33
C LEU A 178 7.98 -17.44 -26.86
N MET A 179 6.83 -16.81 -26.60
CA MET A 179 6.16 -16.77 -25.32
C MET A 179 4.83 -17.50 -25.47
N ARG A 180 4.56 -18.49 -24.62
CA ARG A 180 3.30 -19.26 -24.63
C ARG A 180 2.67 -19.22 -23.25
N LEU A 181 1.47 -18.65 -23.17
CA LEU A 181 0.61 -18.75 -21.99
C LEU A 181 0.05 -20.17 -21.89
N LEU A 182 -0.02 -20.69 -20.67
CA LEU A 182 -0.52 -22.02 -20.34
C LEU A 182 -1.85 -21.87 -19.60
N VAL A 183 -2.78 -21.12 -20.21
CA VAL A 183 -4.15 -20.91 -19.74
C VAL A 183 -5.10 -21.38 -20.84
N ASP A 184 -6.28 -21.82 -20.45
CA ASP A 184 -7.34 -22.14 -21.40
C ASP A 184 -7.96 -20.85 -21.95
N ASP A 185 -8.46 -20.87 -23.18
CA ASP A 185 -9.14 -19.73 -23.82
C ASP A 185 -10.55 -19.45 -23.23
N GLN A 186 -10.88 -20.05 -22.09
CA GLN A 186 -12.16 -19.84 -21.42
C GLN A 186 -12.14 -18.48 -20.70
N PRO A 187 -13.08 -17.57 -21.02
CA PRO A 187 -13.18 -16.29 -20.32
C PRO A 187 -13.49 -16.48 -18.84
N ILE A 188 -12.85 -15.66 -18.00
CA ILE A 188 -13.09 -15.66 -16.54
C ILE A 188 -13.68 -14.33 -16.09
N THR A 189 -14.28 -14.31 -14.91
CA THR A 189 -14.62 -13.06 -14.22
C THR A 189 -13.59 -12.80 -13.13
N LEU A 190 -13.02 -11.60 -13.08
CA LEU A 190 -12.05 -11.21 -12.05
C LEU A 190 -12.63 -10.13 -11.15
N GLU A 191 -13.03 -10.53 -9.94
CA GLU A 191 -13.53 -9.63 -8.90
C GLU A 191 -12.43 -8.67 -8.40
N PRO A 192 -12.79 -7.48 -7.90
CA PRO A 192 -11.84 -6.56 -7.26
C PRO A 192 -10.99 -7.24 -6.18
N GLY A 193 -9.67 -7.00 -6.24
CA GLY A 193 -8.68 -7.56 -5.31
C GLY A 193 -8.27 -9.01 -5.58
N VAL A 194 -8.96 -9.73 -6.48
CA VAL A 194 -8.61 -11.12 -6.80
C VAL A 194 -7.37 -11.19 -7.68
N ILE A 195 -6.48 -12.11 -7.33
CA ILE A 195 -5.26 -12.43 -8.09
C ILE A 195 -5.50 -13.68 -8.91
N TRP A 196 -5.34 -13.57 -10.23
CA TRP A 196 -5.31 -14.69 -11.16
C TRP A 196 -3.88 -14.99 -11.59
N LYS A 197 -3.51 -16.28 -11.60
CA LYS A 197 -2.18 -16.72 -12.06
C LYS A 197 -2.26 -17.18 -13.51
N VAL A 198 -1.42 -16.60 -14.35
CA VAL A 198 -1.28 -16.95 -15.77
C VAL A 198 0.07 -17.63 -15.97
N PRO A 199 0.16 -18.97 -15.94
CA PRO A 199 1.42 -19.65 -16.14
C PRO A 199 1.94 -19.43 -17.56
N VAL A 200 3.26 -19.31 -17.71
CA VAL A 200 3.91 -18.97 -18.99
C VAL A 200 5.16 -19.80 -19.21
N SER A 201 5.43 -20.10 -20.47
CA SER A 201 6.66 -20.75 -20.94
C SER A 201 7.33 -19.92 -22.03
N TYR A 202 8.67 -19.95 -22.05
CA TYR A 202 9.48 -19.19 -22.98
C TYR A 202 10.41 -20.10 -23.77
N SER A 203 10.65 -19.78 -25.05
CA SER A 203 11.76 -20.37 -25.80
C SER A 203 13.07 -19.67 -25.45
N MET A 204 14.19 -20.30 -25.84
CA MET A 204 15.49 -19.67 -25.74
C MET A 204 15.55 -18.36 -26.58
N GLY A 205 16.19 -17.32 -26.03
CA GLY A 205 16.32 -16.02 -26.69
C GLY A 205 15.06 -15.16 -26.70
N THR A 206 14.08 -15.44 -25.83
CA THR A 206 12.86 -14.63 -25.74
C THR A 206 13.16 -13.26 -25.13
N ALA A 207 12.68 -12.20 -25.77
CA ALA A 207 12.83 -10.82 -25.29
C ALA A 207 11.66 -9.94 -25.73
N GLY A 208 11.47 -8.81 -25.04
CA GLY A 208 10.38 -7.86 -25.30
C GLY A 208 9.01 -8.48 -25.11
N THR A 209 8.81 -9.17 -23.98
CA THR A 209 7.58 -9.89 -23.66
C THR A 209 6.49 -8.94 -23.19
N LYS A 210 5.29 -9.13 -23.72
CA LYS A 210 4.10 -8.36 -23.40
C LYS A 210 2.94 -9.28 -23.08
N LEU A 211 2.13 -8.89 -22.10
CA LEU A 211 0.85 -9.51 -21.79
C LEU A 211 -0.26 -8.52 -22.11
N THR A 212 -1.19 -8.90 -22.97
CA THR A 212 -2.43 -8.15 -23.19
C THR A 212 -3.55 -8.84 -22.43
N VAL A 213 -4.23 -8.07 -21.58
CA VAL A 213 -5.45 -8.48 -20.88
C VAL A 213 -6.63 -7.89 -21.64
N HIS A 214 -7.58 -8.73 -22.04
CA HIS A 214 -8.84 -8.33 -22.69
C HIS A 214 -9.98 -8.56 -21.70
N TRP A 215 -10.97 -7.66 -21.65
CA TRP A 215 -12.16 -7.80 -20.81
C TRP A 215 -13.37 -7.10 -21.45
N VAL A 216 -14.55 -7.30 -20.86
CA VAL A 216 -15.76 -6.57 -21.19
C VAL A 216 -16.14 -5.66 -20.02
N GLU A 217 -16.41 -4.40 -20.31
CA GLU A 217 -16.86 -3.37 -19.37
C GLU A 217 -17.96 -2.56 -20.07
N ASP A 218 -19.12 -2.40 -19.42
CA ASP A 218 -20.30 -1.73 -19.99
C ASP A 218 -20.74 -2.27 -21.38
N ASN A 219 -20.63 -3.59 -21.59
CA ASN A 219 -20.85 -4.28 -22.87
C ASN A 219 -19.87 -3.91 -24.00
N GLU A 220 -18.82 -3.15 -23.70
CA GLU A 220 -17.75 -2.83 -24.64
C GLU A 220 -16.51 -3.68 -24.37
N LYS A 221 -15.85 -4.11 -25.45
CA LYS A 221 -14.59 -4.84 -25.33
C LYS A 221 -13.45 -3.86 -25.06
N GLN A 222 -12.73 -4.11 -23.99
CA GLN A 222 -11.58 -3.34 -23.57
C GLN A 222 -10.32 -4.21 -23.59
N SER A 223 -9.15 -3.58 -23.74
CA SER A 223 -7.88 -4.28 -23.65
C SER A 223 -6.77 -3.37 -23.15
N LYS A 224 -5.78 -3.97 -22.48
CA LYS A 224 -4.59 -3.26 -22.00
C LYS A 224 -3.37 -4.16 -22.05
N THR A 225 -2.27 -3.62 -22.57
CA THR A 225 -1.00 -4.31 -22.72
C THR A 225 -0.02 -3.88 -21.64
N PHE A 226 0.69 -4.85 -21.07
CA PHE A 226 1.69 -4.70 -20.03
C PHE A 226 3.02 -5.25 -20.53
N ASP A 227 4.11 -4.51 -20.30
CA ASP A 227 5.46 -5.04 -20.46
C ASP A 227 5.76 -5.97 -19.27
N VAL A 228 6.15 -7.21 -19.55
CA VAL A 228 6.26 -8.30 -18.54
C VAL A 228 7.61 -9.03 -18.61
N GLN A 229 8.65 -8.28 -18.93
CA GLN A 229 10.02 -8.79 -19.06
C GLN A 229 10.59 -9.31 -17.74
#